data_AF-A0A160HYD8-F1
#
_entry.id   AF-A0A160HYD8-F1
#
_cell.length_a   1.000
_cell.length_b   1.000
_cell.length_c   1.000
_cell.angle_alpha   90.00
_cell.angle_beta   90.00
_cell.angle_gamma   90.00
#
_symmetry.space_group_name_H-M   'P 1'
#
loop_
_entity.id
_entity.type
_entity.pdbx_description
1 polymer ?
#
loop_
_entity_poly.entity_id
_entity_poly.type
_entity_poly.pdbx_seq_one_letter_code
_entity_poly.pdbx_strand_id
1 'polypeptide(L)'
;MIATEADIPLIMDLCREAHVGSVWEDVQAAFDPVSTETSLRALMENPGALVLVCDRGTLWLARFPLWFNHAETITREVFFYATKSGDALRREGERWAGPGLTVLSRHDRTDPRLDTYYRRAGYQPIEHDFIRRA
;
A
#
# COMPACT_ATOMS: atom_id res chain seq x y z
N MET A 1 -1.97 0.35 13.73
CA MET A 1 -3.28 0.83 14.24
C MET A 1 -4.04 1.45 13.09
N ILE A 2 -5.37 1.51 13.15
CA ILE A 2 -6.14 2.30 12.17
C ILE A 2 -5.75 3.77 12.36
N ALA A 3 -5.36 4.43 11.28
CA ALA A 3 -4.92 5.82 11.32
C ALA A 3 -6.09 6.77 11.58
N THR A 4 -5.78 7.87 12.25
CA THR A 4 -6.65 9.00 12.53
C THR A 4 -6.05 10.28 11.96
N GLU A 5 -6.78 11.39 11.96
CA GLU A 5 -6.25 12.66 11.45
C GLU A 5 -4.98 13.12 12.18
N ALA A 6 -4.84 12.77 13.46
CA ALA A 6 -3.66 13.09 14.25
C ALA A 6 -2.39 12.37 13.75
N ASP A 7 -2.55 11.27 13.01
CA ASP A 7 -1.43 10.48 12.47
C ASP A 7 -0.91 11.00 11.13
N ILE A 8 -1.63 11.94 10.49
CA ILE A 8 -1.27 12.48 9.16
C ILE A 8 0.18 12.97 9.11
N PRO A 9 0.69 13.78 10.08
CA PRO A 9 2.07 14.24 10.05
C PRO A 9 3.10 13.08 10.00
N LEU A 10 2.88 12.04 10.80
CA LEU A 10 3.75 10.85 10.81
C LEU A 10 3.69 10.10 9.48
N ILE A 11 2.49 9.91 8.92
CA ILE A 11 2.32 9.23 7.64
C ILE A 11 3.02 10.01 6.52
N MET A 12 2.92 11.33 6.52
CA MET A 12 3.59 12.20 5.54
C MET A 12 5.12 12.08 5.62
N ASP A 13 5.69 11.98 6.82
CA ASP A 13 7.12 11.73 6.99
C ASP A 13 7.53 10.36 6.45
N LEU A 14 6.74 9.31 6.71
CA LEU A 14 6.95 7.97 6.18
C LEU A 14 6.86 7.93 4.65
N CYS A 15 5.91 8.64 4.04
CA CYS A 15 5.78 8.73 2.58
C CYS A 15 6.98 9.44 1.94
N ARG A 16 7.49 10.50 2.59
CA ARG A 16 8.70 11.19 2.15
C ARG A 16 9.91 10.26 2.20
N GLU A 17 10.07 9.52 3.29
CA GLU A 17 11.15 8.52 3.44
C GLU A 17 11.05 7.42 2.37
N ALA A 18 9.84 6.90 2.14
CA ALA A 18 9.58 5.90 1.12
C ALA A 18 9.96 6.38 -0.29
N HIS A 19 9.67 7.65 -0.61
CA HIS A 19 9.96 8.21 -1.94
C HIS A 19 11.46 8.25 -2.25
N VAL A 20 12.31 8.62 -1.28
CA VAL A 20 13.77 8.67 -1.42
C VAL A 20 14.35 7.30 -1.80
N GLY A 21 13.74 6.20 -1.36
CA GLY A 21 14.19 4.85 -1.69
C GLY A 21 13.43 4.18 -2.85
N SER A 22 12.53 4.90 -3.52
CA SER A 22 11.62 4.31 -4.50
C SER A 22 12.15 4.37 -5.93
N VAL A 23 11.67 3.47 -6.79
CA VAL A 23 11.94 3.50 -8.24
C VAL A 23 11.41 4.77 -8.94
N TRP A 24 10.68 5.60 -8.21
CA TRP A 24 10.09 6.86 -8.64
C TRP A 24 10.92 8.08 -8.25
N GLU A 25 12.05 7.93 -7.53
CA GLU A 25 12.95 9.03 -7.15
C GLU A 25 13.38 9.86 -8.38
N ASP A 26 13.65 9.19 -9.50
CA ASP A 26 14.09 9.81 -10.75
C ASP A 26 12.94 10.34 -11.63
N VAL A 27 11.67 10.11 -11.28
CA VAL A 27 10.56 10.64 -12.07
C VAL A 27 10.46 12.14 -11.81
N GLN A 28 10.45 12.94 -12.88
CA GLN A 28 10.56 14.41 -12.90
C GLN A 28 9.61 15.21 -11.97
N ALA A 29 8.65 14.56 -11.31
CA ALA A 29 7.90 15.16 -10.21
C ALA A 29 8.55 14.74 -8.89
N ALA A 30 9.30 15.66 -8.27
CA ALA A 30 9.72 15.53 -6.88
C ALA A 30 8.49 15.23 -5.99
N PHE A 31 8.71 14.56 -4.85
CA PHE A 31 7.66 14.34 -3.86
C PHE A 31 6.81 15.60 -3.62
N ASP A 32 5.53 15.53 -3.99
CA ASP A 32 4.56 16.59 -3.72
C ASP A 32 3.77 16.27 -2.45
N PRO A 33 4.02 16.99 -1.34
CA PRO A 33 3.28 16.77 -0.09
C PRO A 33 1.80 17.07 -0.24
N VAL A 34 1.40 18.01 -1.12
CA VAL A 34 -0.01 18.38 -1.28
C VAL A 34 -0.78 17.23 -1.91
N SER A 35 -0.28 16.65 -3.01
CA SER A 35 -0.90 15.48 -3.65
C SER A 35 -0.95 14.27 -2.73
N THR A 36 0.10 14.04 -1.95
CA THR A 36 0.18 12.91 -1.02
C THR A 36 -0.83 13.06 0.12
N GLU A 37 -0.91 14.23 0.75
CA GLU A 37 -1.88 14.48 1.82
C GLU A 37 -3.32 14.44 1.30
N THR A 38 -3.57 15.00 0.11
CA THR A 38 -4.91 14.96 -0.53
C THR A 38 -5.36 13.52 -0.75
N SER A 39 -4.46 12.67 -1.26
CA SER A 39 -4.73 11.25 -1.51
C SER A 39 -4.95 10.48 -0.20
N LEU A 40 -4.13 10.75 0.83
CA LEU A 40 -4.28 10.15 2.15
C LEU A 40 -5.64 10.48 2.77
N ARG A 41 -6.06 11.75 2.74
CA ARG A 41 -7.36 12.18 3.27
C ARG A 41 -8.52 11.52 2.52
N ALA A 42 -8.45 11.49 1.18
CA ALA A 42 -9.46 10.81 0.37
C ALA A 42 -9.61 9.31 0.72
N LEU A 43 -8.51 8.63 1.06
CA LEU A 43 -8.55 7.25 1.55
C LEU A 43 -9.14 7.16 2.95
N MET A 44 -8.80 8.05 3.86
CA MET A 44 -9.33 8.05 5.22
C MET A 44 -10.84 8.32 5.28
N GLU A 45 -11.35 9.12 4.33
CA GLU A 45 -12.78 9.42 4.20
C GLU A 45 -13.57 8.32 3.47
N ASN A 46 -12.89 7.44 2.73
CA ASN A 46 -13.55 6.40 1.94
C ASN A 46 -13.89 5.17 2.79
N PRO A 47 -15.18 4.80 2.95
CA PRO A 47 -15.59 3.65 3.76
C PRO A 47 -15.12 2.29 3.20
N GLY A 48 -14.72 2.25 1.93
CA GLY A 48 -14.12 1.09 1.28
C GLY A 48 -12.59 1.04 1.39
N ALA A 49 -11.96 1.96 2.10
CA ALA A 49 -10.52 2.02 2.28
C ALA A 49 -10.10 1.85 3.74
N LEU A 50 -8.82 1.55 3.94
CA LEU A 50 -8.19 1.42 5.23
C LEU A 50 -6.79 2.01 5.17
N VAL A 51 -6.49 2.88 6.11
CA VAL A 51 -5.14 3.37 6.37
C VAL A 51 -4.69 2.84 7.72
N LEU A 52 -3.60 2.09 7.73
CA LEU A 52 -2.92 1.64 8.93
C LEU A 52 -1.61 2.39 9.11
N VAL A 53 -1.25 2.66 10.36
CA VAL A 53 0.00 3.32 10.73
C VAL A 53 0.60 2.71 12.00
N CYS A 54 1.93 2.69 12.06
CA CYS A 54 2.74 2.54 13.26
C CYS A 54 3.91 3.53 13.20
N ASP A 55 4.74 3.53 14.25
CA ASP A 55 5.93 4.39 14.36
C ASP A 55 6.92 4.27 13.19
N ARG A 56 6.91 3.14 12.48
CA ARG A 56 7.90 2.79 11.45
C ARG A 56 7.28 2.29 10.15
N GLY A 57 5.99 2.55 9.91
CA GLY A 57 5.35 2.13 8.68
C GLY A 57 3.89 2.51 8.54
N THR A 58 3.41 2.42 7.31
CA THR A 58 2.02 2.65 6.93
C THR A 58 1.61 1.69 5.81
N LEU A 59 0.35 1.25 5.82
CA LEU A 59 -0.26 0.40 4.81
C LEU A 59 -1.61 0.98 4.43
N TRP A 60 -1.82 1.21 3.13
CA TRP A 60 -3.05 1.77 2.58
C TRP A 60 -3.70 0.73 1.68
N LEU A 61 -4.95 0.40 1.97
CA LEU A 61 -5.74 -0.59 1.25
C LEU A 61 -7.04 0.05 0.77
N ALA A 62 -7.53 -0.40 -0.38
CA ALA A 62 -8.84 -0.02 -0.87
C ALA A 62 -9.56 -1.21 -1.50
N ARG A 63 -10.88 -1.28 -1.32
CA ARG A 63 -11.76 -2.26 -1.95
C ARG A 63 -12.33 -1.70 -3.23
N PHE A 64 -12.31 -2.53 -4.27
CA PHE A 64 -12.88 -2.22 -5.57
C PHE A 64 -13.78 -3.38 -6.02
N PRO A 65 -14.89 -3.12 -6.72
CA PRO A 65 -15.58 -4.16 -7.47
C PRO A 65 -14.62 -4.77 -8.50
N LEU A 66 -14.67 -6.09 -8.69
CA LEU A 66 -13.96 -6.71 -9.80
C LEU A 66 -14.59 -6.24 -11.12
N TRP A 67 -13.77 -5.73 -12.04
CA TRP A 67 -14.25 -5.21 -13.31
C TRP A 67 -14.98 -6.27 -14.16
N PHE A 68 -14.67 -7.55 -13.97
CA PHE A 68 -15.32 -8.68 -14.64
C PHE A 68 -16.40 -9.38 -13.78
N ASN A 69 -16.60 -8.98 -12.52
CA ASN A 69 -17.62 -9.56 -11.64
C ASN A 69 -18.04 -8.56 -10.55
N HIS A 70 -19.13 -7.82 -10.78
CA HIS A 70 -19.63 -6.80 -9.85
C HIS A 70 -20.15 -7.35 -8.51
N ALA A 71 -20.42 -8.66 -8.41
CA ALA A 71 -20.83 -9.30 -7.16
C ALA A 71 -19.63 -9.58 -6.24
N GLU A 72 -18.40 -9.46 -6.76
CA GLU A 72 -17.17 -9.71 -6.06
C GLU A 72 -16.38 -8.42 -5.86
N THR A 73 -15.63 -8.35 -4.77
CA THR A 73 -14.71 -7.26 -4.49
C THR A 73 -13.29 -7.77 -4.35
N ILE A 74 -12.35 -6.90 -4.69
CA ILE A 74 -10.93 -7.11 -4.49
C ILE A 74 -10.40 -6.04 -3.56
N THR A 75 -9.64 -6.45 -2.55
CA THR A 75 -8.84 -5.54 -1.75
C THR A 75 -7.49 -5.38 -2.43
N ARG A 76 -7.08 -4.14 -2.71
CA ARG A 76 -5.78 -3.84 -3.32
C ARG A 76 -4.98 -2.90 -2.42
N GLU A 77 -3.69 -3.19 -2.32
CA GLU A 77 -2.70 -2.28 -1.75
C GLU A 77 -2.53 -1.07 -2.65
N VAL A 78 -2.83 0.10 -2.08
CA VAL A 78 -2.63 1.40 -2.69
C VAL A 78 -1.20 1.88 -2.43
N PHE A 79 -0.71 1.67 -1.20
CA PHE A 79 0.63 2.06 -0.79
C PHE A 79 1.08 1.23 0.43
N PHE A 80 2.36 0.84 0.46
CA PHE A 80 2.95 0.20 1.62
C PHE A 80 4.38 0.66 1.81
N TYR A 81 4.69 1.08 3.04
CA TYR A 81 6.05 1.37 3.47
C TYR A 81 6.23 0.93 4.92
N ALA A 82 7.29 0.19 5.21
CA ALA A 82 7.66 -0.12 6.59
C ALA A 82 9.15 -0.43 6.69
N THR A 83 9.85 0.22 7.62
CA THR A 83 11.23 -0.13 7.98
C THR A 83 11.26 -1.20 9.08
N LYS A 84 10.20 -1.28 9.89
CA LYS A 84 9.98 -2.31 10.92
C LYS A 84 8.49 -2.62 11.03
N SER A 85 8.18 -3.79 11.60
CA SER A 85 6.79 -4.17 11.94
C SER A 85 5.81 -4.25 10.76
N GLY A 86 6.31 -4.31 9.51
CA GLY A 86 5.48 -4.41 8.30
C GLY A 86 4.57 -5.64 8.29
N ASP A 87 5.00 -6.72 8.94
CA ASP A 87 4.20 -7.94 9.10
C ASP A 87 2.96 -7.73 9.99
N ALA A 88 3.04 -6.89 11.04
CA ALA A 88 1.88 -6.55 11.85
C ALA A 88 0.86 -5.71 11.05
N LEU A 89 1.34 -4.77 10.24
CA LEU A 89 0.49 -3.99 9.32
C LEU A 89 -0.19 -4.90 8.30
N ARG A 90 0.56 -5.81 7.67
CA ARG A 90 0.03 -6.78 6.71
C ARG A 90 -1.08 -7.64 7.33
N ARG A 91 -0.83 -8.29 8.47
CA ARG A 91 -1.81 -9.15 9.13
C ARG A 91 -3.09 -8.40 9.50
N GLU A 92 -2.96 -7.16 9.96
CA GLU A 92 -4.10 -6.33 10.29
C GLU A 92 -4.89 -5.91 9.04
N GLY A 93 -4.17 -5.61 7.95
CA GLY A 93 -4.77 -5.36 6.64
C GLY A 93 -5.52 -6.57 6.08
N GLU A 94 -4.94 -7.77 6.18
CA GLU A 94 -5.57 -9.05 5.80
C GLU A 94 -6.82 -9.34 6.65
N ARG A 95 -6.73 -9.09 7.96
CA ARG A 95 -7.86 -9.21 8.88
C ARG A 95 -9.00 -8.29 8.49
N TRP A 96 -8.70 -7.03 8.14
CA TRP A 96 -9.70 -6.08 7.67
C TRP A 96 -10.27 -6.48 6.31
N ALA A 97 -9.43 -6.91 5.37
CA ALA A 97 -9.83 -7.35 4.03
C ALA A 97 -10.83 -8.50 4.10
N GLY A 98 -10.65 -9.40 5.07
CA GLY A 98 -11.49 -10.57 5.26
C GLY A 98 -11.22 -11.64 4.21
N PRO A 99 -12.09 -12.67 4.12
CA PRO A 99 -12.00 -13.66 3.06
C PRO A 99 -12.32 -13.01 1.71
N GLY A 100 -11.41 -13.15 0.74
CA GLY A 100 -11.56 -12.56 -0.59
C GLY A 100 -10.23 -12.40 -1.31
N LEU A 101 -10.26 -11.82 -2.50
CA LEU A 101 -9.03 -11.51 -3.24
C LEU A 101 -8.34 -10.31 -2.59
N THR A 102 -7.11 -10.53 -2.12
CA THR A 102 -6.23 -9.46 -1.64
C THR A 102 -5.00 -9.40 -2.52
N VAL A 103 -4.75 -8.25 -3.12
CA VAL A 103 -3.60 -7.99 -3.98
C VAL A 103 -2.69 -7.01 -3.29
N LEU A 104 -1.47 -7.45 -2.98
CA LEU A 104 -0.41 -6.60 -2.45
C LEU A 104 0.54 -6.26 -3.61
N SER A 105 0.92 -5.00 -3.72
CA SER A 105 1.72 -4.51 -4.84
C SER A 105 3.16 -4.91 -4.62
N ARG A 106 3.74 -5.57 -5.63
CA ARG A 106 5.15 -5.95 -5.63
C ARG A 106 5.93 -4.93 -6.45
N HIS A 107 6.61 -4.01 -5.77
CA HIS A 107 7.38 -2.99 -6.48
C HIS A 107 8.75 -3.46 -7.00
N ASP A 108 9.27 -4.59 -6.51
CA ASP A 108 10.54 -5.11 -6.99
C ASP A 108 10.53 -6.63 -7.26
N ARG A 109 10.81 -7.00 -8.51
CA ARG A 109 11.03 -8.40 -8.91
C ARG A 109 12.38 -8.93 -8.44
N THR A 110 13.31 -8.04 -8.11
CA THR A 110 14.69 -8.35 -7.76
C THR A 110 14.91 -8.58 -6.27
N ASP A 111 13.89 -8.41 -5.42
CA ASP A 111 13.96 -8.82 -4.02
C ASP A 111 13.41 -10.25 -3.80
N PRO A 112 14.27 -11.29 -3.81
CA PRO A 112 13.86 -12.66 -3.53
C PRO A 112 13.40 -12.88 -2.09
N ARG A 113 13.77 -11.98 -1.16
CA ARG A 113 13.33 -12.08 0.24
C ARG A 113 11.86 -11.70 0.34
N LEU A 114 11.44 -10.67 -0.37
CA LEU A 114 10.04 -10.24 -0.43
C LEU A 114 9.15 -11.30 -1.11
N ASP A 115 9.62 -11.93 -2.20
CA ASP A 115 8.92 -13.06 -2.83
C ASP A 115 8.71 -14.23 -1.86
N THR A 116 9.79 -14.63 -1.17
CA THR A 116 9.77 -15.72 -0.19
C THR A 116 8.81 -15.39 0.95
N TYR A 117 8.82 -14.15 1.43
CA TYR A 117 7.94 -13.68 2.49
C TYR A 117 6.46 -13.79 2.09
N TYR A 118 6.06 -13.26 0.93
CA TYR A 118 4.67 -13.32 0.48
C TYR A 118 4.22 -14.75 0.16
N ARG A 119 5.07 -15.57 -0.47
CA ARG A 119 4.75 -16.99 -0.71
C ARG A 119 4.53 -17.77 0.58
N ARG A 120 5.33 -17.51 1.62
CA ARG A 120 5.13 -18.11 2.96
C ARG A 120 3.83 -17.65 3.62
N ALA A 121 3.33 -16.48 3.26
CA ALA A 121 2.02 -15.99 3.69
C ALA A 121 0.85 -16.50 2.81
N GLY A 122 1.12 -17.35 1.81
CA GLY A 122 0.09 -17.96 0.94
C GLY A 122 -0.24 -17.18 -0.32
N TYR A 123 0.45 -16.07 -0.59
CA TYR A 123 0.26 -15.29 -1.83
C TYR A 123 0.87 -16.00 -3.04
N GLN A 124 0.24 -15.79 -4.19
CA GLN A 124 0.76 -16.19 -5.50
C GLN A 124 0.98 -14.93 -6.36
N PRO A 125 2.03 -14.89 -7.20
CA PRO A 125 2.22 -13.79 -8.13
C PRO A 125 1.15 -13.83 -9.23
N ILE A 126 0.51 -12.70 -9.53
CA ILE A 126 -0.61 -12.64 -10.50
C ILE A 126 -0.45 -11.61 -11.63
N GLU A 127 0.29 -10.51 -11.45
CA GLU A 127 0.41 -9.45 -12.46
C GLU A 127 1.87 -8.94 -12.63
N HIS A 128 2.17 -8.43 -13.82
CA HIS A 128 3.44 -7.81 -14.19
C HIS A 128 3.18 -6.46 -14.85
N ASP A 129 3.44 -5.38 -14.12
CA ASP A 129 3.29 -4.02 -14.62
C ASP A 129 4.53 -3.56 -15.40
N PHE A 130 4.34 -2.61 -16.32
CA PHE A 130 5.39 -1.97 -17.11
C PHE A 130 5.27 -0.45 -17.00
N ILE A 131 6.41 0.24 -16.89
CA ILE A 131 6.48 1.70 -16.91
C ILE A 131 7.24 2.12 -18.17
N ARG A 132 6.68 3.05 -18.94
CA ARG A 132 7.38 3.73 -20.03
C ARG A 132 7.83 5.11 -19.51
N ARG A 133 9.13 5.34 -19.45
CA ARG A 133 9.71 6.67 -19.19
C ARG A 133 9.65 7.49 -20.48
N ALA A 134 9.24 8.76 -20.40
CA ALA A 134 9.21 9.68 -21.53
C ALA A 134 10.61 10.19 -21.86
#